data_AF-A0A7X5EDN9-F1
#
_entry.id   AF-A0A7X5EDN9-F1
#
_cell.length_a   1.000
_cell.length_b   1.000
_cell.length_c   1.000
_cell.angle_alpha   90.00
_cell.angle_beta   90.00
_cell.angle_gamma   90.00
#
_symmetry.space_group_name_H-M   'P 1'
#
loop_
_entity.id
_entity.type
_entity.pdbx_description
1 polymer ?
#
loop_
_entity_poly.entity_id
_entity_poly.type
_entity_poly.pdbx_seq_one_letter_code
_entity_poly.pdbx_strand_id
1 'polypeptide(L)' 'EEMIFWREVFETHRKIMGTSSKPKSDSQIRKWLKDPHSDSAEYRMWGNGCALPNVYFVLCGIVYYAQFPDYLL' A
#
# COMPACT_ATOMS: atom_id res chain seq x y z
N GLU A 1 -14.50 14.36 13.36
CA GLU A 1 -13.80 14.45 12.06
C GLU A 1 -12.96 13.20 11.80
N GLU A 2 -12.01 12.86 12.68
CA GLU A 2 -11.14 11.69 12.54
C GLU A 2 -11.87 10.34 12.32
N MET A 3 -12.95 10.08 13.07
CA MET A 3 -13.77 8.87 12.89
C MET A 3 -14.43 8.75 11.52
N ILE A 4 -14.82 9.88 10.91
CA ILE A 4 -15.47 9.89 9.59
C ILE A 4 -14.41 9.63 8.53
N PHE A 5 -13.30 10.36 8.60
CA PHE A 5 -12.16 10.18 7.71
C PHE A 5 -11.68 8.72 7.67
N TRP A 6 -11.39 8.13 8.83
CA TRP A 6 -10.88 6.75 8.87
C TRP A 6 -11.93 5.72 8.47
N ARG A 7 -13.22 5.98 8.69
CA ARG A 7 -14.28 5.12 8.15
C ARG A 7 -14.25 5.10 6.62
N GLU A 8 -14.14 6.26 5.99
CA GLU A 8 -14.08 6.38 4.53
C GLU A 8 -12.83 5.72 3.96
N VAL A 9 -11.67 5.90 4.60
CA VAL A 9 -10.41 5.24 4.23
C VAL A 9 -10.55 3.72 4.28
N PHE A 10 -11.06 3.17 5.39
CA PHE A 10 -11.24 1.72 5.50
C PHE A 10 -12.27 1.15 4.53
N GLU A 11 -13.34 1.90 4.25
CA GLU A 11 -14.35 1.49 3.28
C GLU A 11 -13.81 1.51 1.84
N THR A 12 -12.99 2.51 1.50
CA THR A 12 -12.32 2.60 0.20
C THR A 12 -11.36 1.43 0.01
N HIS A 13 -10.49 1.18 1.00
CA HIS A 13 -9.58 0.03 0.99
C HIS A 13 -10.35 -1.31 0.84
N ARG A 14 -11.46 -1.48 1.57
CA ARG A 14 -12.31 -2.68 1.48
C ARG A 14 -12.83 -2.91 0.07
N LYS A 15 -13.34 -1.86 -0.58
CA LYS A 15 -13.87 -1.92 -1.95
C LYS A 15 -12.79 -2.25 -2.98
N ILE A 16 -11.57 -1.71 -2.83
CA ILE A 16 -10.45 -1.95 -3.76
C ILE A 16 -9.90 -3.36 -3.61
N MET A 17 -9.62 -3.79 -2.37
CA MET A 17 -8.99 -5.09 -2.12
C MET A 17 -9.96 -6.26 -2.29
N GLY A 18 -11.26 -6.04 -2.08
CA GLY A 18 -12.29 -7.09 -2.20
C GLY A 18 -12.19 -8.21 -1.16
N THR A 19 -11.32 -8.09 -0.15
CA THR A 19 -11.00 -9.15 0.81
C THR A 19 -11.98 -9.27 1.98
N SER A 20 -12.87 -8.30 2.18
CA SER A 20 -13.86 -8.31 3.25
C SER A 20 -15.25 -7.92 2.77
N SER A 21 -16.23 -8.77 3.08
CA SER A 21 -17.64 -8.54 2.77
C SER A 21 -18.32 -7.49 3.66
N LYS A 22 -17.72 -7.13 4.82
CA LYS A 22 -18.31 -6.20 5.80
C LYS A 22 -17.40 -5.01 6.10
N PRO A 23 -17.96 -3.79 6.27
CA PRO A 23 -17.23 -2.62 6.77
C PRO A 23 -16.69 -2.87 8.20
N LYS A 24 -15.62 -2.15 8.57
CA LYS A 24 -15.16 -2.10 9.96
C LYS A 24 -16.21 -1.40 10.84
N SER A 25 -16.44 -1.93 12.03
CA SER A 25 -17.32 -1.32 13.02
C SER A 25 -16.66 -0.12 13.71
N ASP A 26 -17.47 0.74 14.31
CA ASP A 26 -17.02 1.90 15.08
C ASP A 26 -16.10 1.52 16.25
N SER A 27 -16.38 0.40 16.92
CA SER A 27 -15.55 -0.10 18.01
C SER A 27 -14.18 -0.55 17.52
N GLN A 28 -14.10 -1.17 16.33
CA GLN A 28 -12.83 -1.55 15.71
C GLN A 28 -12.02 -0.32 15.29
N ILE A 29 -12.67 0.68 14.70
CA ILE A 29 -12.01 1.93 14.30
C ILE A 29 -11.50 2.68 15.54
N ARG A 30 -12.32 2.82 16.60
CA ARG A 30 -11.88 3.45 17.86
C ARG A 30 -10.74 2.70 18.53
N LYS A 31 -10.74 1.37 18.48
CA LYS A 31 -9.62 0.57 19.00
C LYS A 31 -8.34 0.83 18.21
N TRP A 32 -8.44 0.86 16.88
CA TRP A 32 -7.31 1.13 16.00
C TRP A 32 -6.77 2.55 16.15
N LEU A 33 -7.64 3.56 16.34
CA LEU A 33 -7.21 4.95 16.55
C LEU A 33 -6.38 5.16 17.82
N LYS A 34 -6.49 4.28 18.81
CA LYS A 34 -5.67 4.37 20.03
C LYS A 34 -4.22 3.96 19.80
N ASP A 35 -3.99 3.05 18.85
CA ASP A 35 -2.67 2.52 18.51
C ASP A 35 -2.71 2.02 17.06
N PRO A 36 -2.54 2.93 16.08
CA PRO A 36 -2.68 2.61 14.66
C PRO A 36 -1.48 1.84 14.12
N HIS A 37 -0.36 1.85 14.85
CA HIS A 37 0.84 1.10 14.52
C HIS A 37 0.73 -0.32 15.08
N SER A 38 1.18 -1.30 14.30
CA SER A 38 1.40 -2.64 14.84
C SER A 38 2.68 -3.17 14.25
N ASP A 39 3.53 -3.76 15.09
CA ASP A 39 4.77 -4.39 14.68
C ASP A 39 4.53 -5.39 13.53
N SER A 40 3.44 -6.14 13.60
CA SER A 40 3.05 -7.10 12.57
C SER A 40 2.80 -6.46 11.19
N ALA A 41 2.26 -5.24 11.15
CA ALA A 41 2.03 -4.51 9.90
C ALA A 41 3.35 -3.99 9.33
N GLU A 42 4.24 -3.51 10.19
CA GLU A 42 5.58 -3.06 9.80
C GLU A 42 6.42 -4.21 9.25
N TYR A 43 6.46 -5.36 9.94
CA TYR A 43 7.14 -6.54 9.44
C TYR A 43 6.60 -7.04 8.10
N ARG A 44 5.29 -6.95 7.87
CA ARG A 44 4.69 -7.30 6.55
C ARG A 44 5.06 -6.28 5.48
N MET A 45 5.12 -4.99 5.81
CA MET A 45 5.51 -3.94 4.88
C MET A 45 6.94 -4.15 4.39
N TRP A 46 7.87 -4.44 5.30
CA TRP A 46 9.26 -4.73 4.95
C TRP A 46 9.46 -6.12 4.33
N GLY A 47 8.72 -7.14 4.79
CA GLY A 47 8.84 -8.51 4.32
C GLY A 47 8.23 -8.79 2.94
N ASN A 48 7.17 -8.07 2.57
CA ASN A 48 6.55 -8.15 1.24
C ASN A 48 7.08 -7.10 0.25
N GLY A 49 7.89 -6.15 0.73
CA GLY A 49 8.50 -5.12 -0.12
C GLY A 49 9.59 -5.69 -1.04
N CYS A 50 10.02 -4.89 -2.01
CA CYS A 50 11.19 -5.20 -2.83
C CYS A 50 12.41 -4.39 -2.36
N ALA A 51 13.61 -4.95 -2.53
CA ALA A 51 14.84 -4.20 -2.28
C ALA A 51 14.90 -2.97 -3.19
N LEU A 52 14.96 -1.78 -2.59
CA LEU A 52 14.92 -0.50 -3.30
C LEU A 52 15.94 -0.40 -4.46
N PRO A 53 17.20 -0.89 -4.33
CA PRO A 53 18.15 -0.86 -5.44
C PRO A 53 17.70 -1.64 -6.67
N ASN A 54 17.03 -2.77 -6.48
CA ASN A 54 16.55 -3.60 -7.59
C ASN A 54 15.43 -2.90 -8.35
N VAL A 55 14.47 -2.32 -7.61
CA VAL A 55 13.37 -1.55 -8.20
C VAL A 55 13.92 -0.36 -8.98
N TYR A 56 14.85 0.39 -8.39
CA TYR A 56 15.47 1.54 -9.04
C TYR A 56 16.20 1.14 -10.33
N PHE A 57 17.04 0.09 -10.29
CA PHE A 57 17.76 -0.40 -11.46
C PHE A 57 16.81 -0.77 -12.61
N VAL A 58 15.75 -1.54 -12.31
CA VAL A 58 14.77 -1.97 -13.32
C VAL A 58 14.01 -0.78 -13.91
N LEU A 59 13.52 0.14 -13.06
CA LEU A 59 12.77 1.30 -13.55
C LEU A 59 13.64 2.23 -14.40
N CYS A 60 14.89 2.47 -14.00
CA CYS A 60 15.84 3.23 -14.83
C CYS A 60 16.09 2.56 -16.18
N GLY A 61 16.23 1.24 -16.21
CA GLY A 61 16.35 0.48 -17.45
C GLY A 61 15.13 0.65 -18.36
N ILE A 62 13.92 0.48 -17.81
CA ILE A 62 12.66 0.66 -18.56
C ILE A 62 12.58 2.05 -19.17
N VAL A 63 12.85 3.10 -18.38
CA VAL A 63 12.84 4.49 -18.85
C VAL A 63 13.86 4.70 -19.95
N TYR A 64 15.08 4.20 -19.78
CA TYR A 64 16.16 4.31 -20.77
C TYR A 64 15.74 3.68 -22.11
N TYR A 65 15.29 2.43 -22.12
CA TYR A 65 14.89 1.77 -23.36
C TYR A 65 13.61 2.36 -23.98
N ALA A 66 12.71 2.93 -23.18
CA ALA A 66 11.55 3.65 -23.69
C ALA A 66 11.93 4.98 -24.38
N GLN A 67 13.01 5.63 -23.93
CA GLN A 67 13.51 6.88 -24.51
C GLN A 67 14.45 6.66 -25.71
N PHE A 68 15.16 5.52 -25.75
CA PHE A 68 16.15 5.19 -26.79
C PHE A 68 15.87 3.82 -27.42
N PRO A 69 14.78 3.67 -28.19
CA PRO A 69 14.35 2.37 -28.73
C PRO A 69 15.32 1.77 -29.75
N ASP A 70 16.09 2.61 -30.45
CA ASP A 70 17.04 2.17 -31.48
C ASP A 70 18.32 1.55 -30.90
N TYR A 71 18.55 1.64 -29.58
CA TYR A 71 19.73 1.04 -28.93
C TYR A 71 19.78 -0.49 -29.02
N LEU A 72 18.64 -1.14 -29.30
CA LEU A 72 18.52 -2.60 -29.42
C LEU A 72 18.55 -3.12 -30.87
N LEU A 73 18.67 -2.21 -31.86
CA LEU A 73 18.80 -2.52 -33.29
C LEU A 73 20.25 -2.40 -33.75
#